data_AF-K0ZGL7-F1
#
_entry.id   AF-K0ZGL7-F1
#
_cell.length_a   1.000
_cell.length_b   1.000
_cell.length_c   1.000
_cell.angle_alpha   90.00
_cell.angle_beta   90.00
_cell.angle_gamma   90.00
#
_symmetry.space_group_name_H-M   'P 1'
#
loop_
_entity.id
_entity.type
_entity.pdbx_description
1 polymer ?
#
loop_
_entity_poly.entity_id
_entity_poly.type
_entity_poly.pdbx_seq_one_letter_code
_entity_poly.pdbx_strand_id
1 'polypeptide(L)'
;MRPCGTMAAYTRHRRHGEEPCPACKEAKRLQTAERRAKKRAQAKAVAEGRPTPPARPVRREKKPYAVKASEECIPATTFPAAPPKPETLDRLEYDRLHENLNIVDHALFEASPGDVARLSKRRQEIEEAIFALLKRGKKKGGNALDELARRRAQRPTEATA
;
A
#
# COMPACT_ATOMS: atom_id res chain seq x y z
N MET A 1 0.91 3.91 36.89
CA MET A 1 1.95 2.85 36.99
C MET A 1 1.52 1.66 36.13
N ARG A 2 2.37 1.15 35.22
CA ARG A 2 2.05 -0.06 34.43
C ARG A 2 2.61 -1.30 35.16
N PRO A 3 1.86 -2.41 35.25
CA PRO A 3 2.27 -3.57 36.04
C PRO A 3 3.59 -4.17 35.53
N CYS A 4 4.43 -4.61 36.46
CA CYS A 4 5.61 -5.44 36.18
C CYS A 4 5.18 -6.89 35.92
N GLY A 5 6.08 -7.74 35.41
CA GLY A 5 5.75 -9.13 35.06
C GLY A 5 5.33 -9.36 33.61
N THR A 6 5.53 -8.39 32.73
CA THR A 6 5.28 -8.54 31.28
C THR A 6 6.57 -8.32 30.49
N MET A 7 6.61 -8.80 29.25
CA MET A 7 7.74 -8.53 28.35
C MET A 7 7.95 -7.04 28.04
N ALA A 8 6.87 -6.25 28.06
CA ALA A 8 6.95 -4.81 27.96
C ALA A 8 7.67 -4.19 29.17
N ALA A 9 7.37 -4.68 30.38
CA ALA A 9 8.05 -4.25 31.60
C ALA A 9 9.53 -4.68 31.63
N TYR A 10 9.87 -5.89 31.18
CA TYR A 10 11.27 -6.30 31.00
C TYR A 10 12.04 -5.35 30.06
N THR A 11 11.43 -4.96 28.94
CA THR A 11 12.03 -4.03 27.98
C THR A 11 12.18 -2.63 28.57
N ARG A 12 11.21 -2.19 29.38
CA ARG A 12 11.27 -0.93 30.12
C ARG A 12 12.46 -0.90 31.09
N HIS A 13 12.64 -1.92 31.94
CA HIS A 13 13.81 -2.00 32.83
C HIS A 13 15.12 -1.88 32.06
N ARG A 14 15.24 -2.60 30.94
CA ARG A 14 16.44 -2.50 30.08
C ARG A 14 16.65 -1.13 29.45
N ARG A 15 15.59 -0.39 29.11
CA ARG A 15 15.70 0.97 28.54
C ARG A 15 16.12 2.00 29.59
N HIS A 16 15.74 1.78 30.85
CA HIS A 16 16.12 2.64 31.97
C HIS A 16 17.43 2.21 32.65
N GLY A 17 18.05 1.10 32.21
CA GLY A 17 19.29 0.59 32.80
C GLY A 17 19.11 -0.10 34.16
N GLU A 18 17.87 -0.35 34.58
CA GLU A 18 17.55 -1.04 35.83
C GLU A 18 17.66 -2.56 35.68
N GLU A 19 18.02 -3.26 36.76
CA GLU A 19 17.93 -4.71 36.79
C GLU A 19 16.47 -5.17 36.68
N PRO A 20 16.11 -6.00 35.68
CA PRO A 20 14.74 -6.47 35.55
C PRO A 20 14.33 -7.34 36.74
N CYS A 21 13.16 -7.06 37.32
CA CYS A 21 12.61 -7.83 38.44
C CYS A 21 12.38 -9.31 38.08
N PRO A 22 12.27 -10.23 39.07
CA PRO A 22 12.10 -11.67 38.82
C PRO A 22 10.88 -11.98 37.94
N ALA A 23 9.73 -11.34 38.18
CA ALA A 23 8.53 -11.51 37.35
C ALA A 23 8.76 -11.13 35.87
N CYS A 24 9.52 -10.06 35.61
CA CYS A 24 9.88 -9.66 34.25
C CYS A 24 10.86 -10.65 33.57
N LYS A 25 11.77 -11.25 34.35
CA LYS A 25 12.69 -12.30 33.86
C LYS A 25 11.93 -13.57 33.49
N GLU A 26 10.93 -13.96 34.30
CA GLU A 26 10.05 -15.10 34.01
C GLU A 26 9.19 -14.87 32.77
N ALA A 27 8.58 -13.69 32.63
CA ALA A 27 7.82 -13.33 31.44
C ALA A 27 8.66 -13.46 30.15
N LYS A 28 9.95 -13.11 30.22
CA LYS A 28 10.89 -13.33 29.12
C LYS A 28 11.14 -14.80 28.83
N ARG A 29 11.36 -15.60 29.88
CA ARG A 29 11.56 -17.05 29.73
C ARG A 29 10.33 -17.68 29.05
N LEU A 30 9.12 -17.38 29.51
CA LEU A 30 7.88 -17.87 28.93
C LEU A 30 7.73 -17.48 27.45
N GLN A 31 7.90 -16.19 27.11
CA GLN A 31 7.79 -15.74 25.72
C GLN A 31 8.84 -16.42 24.81
N THR A 32 10.07 -16.59 25.30
CA THR A 32 11.11 -17.27 24.53
C THR A 32 10.84 -18.77 24.34
N ALA A 33 10.26 -19.43 25.35
CA ALA A 33 9.85 -20.82 25.28
C ALA A 33 8.70 -20.99 24.28
N GLU A 34 7.67 -20.15 24.35
CA GLU A 34 6.54 -20.15 23.41
C GLU A 34 7.01 -19.92 21.96
N ARG A 35 7.88 -18.93 21.75
CA ARG A 35 8.46 -18.66 20.42
C ARG A 35 9.25 -19.85 19.88
N ARG A 36 10.02 -20.54 20.74
CA ARG A 36 10.76 -21.76 20.36
C ARG A 36 9.81 -22.92 20.05
N ALA A 37 8.76 -23.10 20.83
CA ALA A 37 7.73 -24.11 20.58
C ALA A 37 7.04 -23.87 19.23
N LYS A 38 6.62 -22.62 18.96
CA LYS A 38 6.06 -22.22 17.66
C LYS A 38 7.03 -22.48 16.50
N LYS A 39 8.32 -22.14 16.64
CA LYS A 39 9.33 -22.41 15.61
C LYS A 39 9.52 -23.90 15.36
N ARG A 40 9.53 -24.73 16.41
CA ARG A 40 9.61 -26.20 16.29
C ARG A 40 8.37 -26.78 15.60
N ALA A 41 7.18 -26.32 15.98
CA ALA A 41 5.92 -26.72 15.34
C ALA A 41 5.89 -26.33 13.85
N GLN A 42 6.37 -25.13 13.50
CA GLN A 42 6.52 -24.71 12.10
C GLN A 42 7.53 -25.59 11.35
N ALA A 43 8.69 -25.87 11.93
CA ALA A 43 9.69 -26.76 11.32
C ALA A 43 9.13 -28.17 11.08
N LYS A 44 8.34 -28.69 12.03
CA LYS A 44 7.63 -29.97 11.88
C LYS A 44 6.60 -29.92 10.75
N ALA A 45 5.79 -28.86 10.68
CA ALA A 45 4.81 -28.69 9.61
C ALA A 45 5.46 -28.58 8.22
N VAL A 46 6.61 -27.93 8.11
CA VAL A 46 7.42 -27.90 6.87
C VAL A 46 7.92 -29.30 6.51
N ALA A 47 8.44 -30.06 7.48
CA ALA A 47 8.90 -31.44 7.26
C ALA A 47 7.76 -32.38 6.84
N GLU A 48 6.55 -32.17 7.38
CA GLU A 48 5.32 -32.89 7.02
C GLU A 48 4.69 -32.41 5.69
N GLY A 49 5.32 -31.48 4.97
CA GLY A 49 4.84 -30.99 3.67
C GLY A 49 3.59 -30.10 3.73
N ARG A 50 3.19 -29.64 4.92
CA ARG A 50 2.05 -28.72 5.08
C ARG A 50 2.44 -27.32 4.57
N PRO A 51 1.62 -26.66 3.74
CA PRO A 51 1.91 -25.31 3.30
C PRO A 51 2.06 -24.40 4.52
N THR A 52 3.23 -23.80 4.68
CA THR A 52 3.43 -22.77 5.70
C THR A 52 2.77 -21.48 5.24
N PRO A 53 2.18 -20.69 6.16
CA PRO A 53 1.68 -19.38 5.79
C PRO A 53 2.82 -18.57 5.15
N PRO A 54 2.55 -17.86 4.04
CA PRO A 54 3.59 -17.14 3.32
C PRO A 54 4.31 -16.20 4.27
N ALA A 55 5.65 -16.13 4.14
CA ALA A 55 6.45 -15.17 4.88
C ALA A 55 5.81 -13.78 4.73
N ARG A 56 5.71 -13.02 5.84
CA ARG A 56 5.21 -11.64 5.83
C ARG A 56 5.78 -10.93 4.60
N PRO A 57 4.97 -10.21 3.81
CA PRO A 57 5.45 -9.57 2.60
C PRO A 57 6.68 -8.74 2.96
N VAL A 58 7.79 -9.05 2.29
CA VAL A 58 9.06 -8.34 2.44
C VAL A 58 8.72 -6.86 2.34
N ARG A 59 9.11 -6.09 3.37
CA ARG A 59 8.78 -4.66 3.49
C ARG A 59 9.09 -4.02 2.15
N ARG A 60 8.04 -3.63 1.40
CA ARG A 60 8.19 -3.05 0.06
C ARG A 60 9.28 -2.00 0.12
N GLU A 61 10.30 -2.19 -0.71
CA GLU A 61 11.41 -1.26 -0.83
C GLU A 61 10.82 0.11 -1.08
N LYS A 62 11.03 1.05 -0.14
CA LYS A 62 10.54 2.41 -0.30
C LYS A 62 11.30 2.98 -1.49
N LYS A 63 10.66 3.05 -2.65
CA LYS A 63 11.19 3.80 -3.80
C LYS A 63 11.57 5.20 -3.29
N PRO A 64 12.85 5.61 -3.36
CA PRO A 64 13.22 6.95 -3.01
C PRO A 64 12.60 7.85 -4.08
N TYR A 65 11.56 8.58 -3.71
CA TYR A 65 11.17 9.73 -4.51
C TYR A 65 12.32 10.73 -4.39
N ALA A 66 12.92 11.08 -5.54
CA ALA A 66 13.93 12.11 -5.60
C ALA A 66 13.27 13.45 -5.23
N VAL A 67 13.38 13.83 -3.96
CA VAL A 67 13.07 15.19 -3.54
C VAL A 67 14.17 16.06 -4.12
N LYS A 68 13.85 16.89 -5.11
CA LYS A 68 14.77 17.94 -5.56
C LYS A 68 14.95 18.88 -4.37
N ALA A 69 16.18 18.97 -3.88
CA ALA A 69 16.56 19.95 -2.89
C ALA A 69 16.48 21.33 -3.54
N SER A 70 15.36 22.03 -3.35
CA SER A 70 15.34 23.49 -3.38
C SER A 70 15.77 23.96 -2.00
N GLU A 71 16.88 24.68 -1.93
CA GLU A 71 17.55 25.20 -0.72
C GLU A 71 16.76 26.28 0.01
N GLU A 72 15.55 25.98 0.46
CA GLU A 72 14.83 26.83 1.40
C GLU A 72 14.38 25.96 2.58
N CYS A 73 15.01 26.20 3.73
CA CYS A 73 14.70 25.56 4.99
C CYS A 73 13.30 26.02 5.45
N ILE A 74 12.26 25.25 5.13
CA ILE A 74 10.89 25.53 5.58
C ILE A 74 10.83 25.31 7.10
N PRO A 75 10.44 26.31 7.92
CA PRO A 75 10.36 26.16 9.37
C PRO A 75 9.31 25.12 9.77
N ALA A 76 9.61 24.33 10.81
CA ALA A 76 8.88 23.13 11.22
C ALA A 76 7.47 23.35 11.79
N THR A 77 6.87 24.52 11.62
CA THR A 77 5.62 24.91 12.29
C THR A 77 4.60 25.53 11.34
N THR A 78 4.36 24.90 10.21
CA THR A 78 3.04 24.87 9.55
C THR A 78 3.16 23.85 8.42
N PHE A 79 2.80 22.59 8.69
CA PHE A 79 2.39 21.73 7.60
C PHE A 79 0.99 22.24 7.23
N PRO A 80 0.78 22.93 6.09
CA PRO A 80 -0.59 23.24 5.69
C PRO A 80 -1.31 21.89 5.60
N ALA A 81 -2.50 21.81 6.19
CA ALA A 81 -3.36 20.65 6.04
C ALA A 81 -3.34 20.28 4.56
N ALA A 82 -2.90 19.06 4.25
CA ALA A 82 -2.78 18.60 2.88
C ALA A 82 -4.05 19.02 2.15
N PRO A 83 -3.95 19.75 1.01
CA PRO A 83 -5.13 20.22 0.32
C PRO A 83 -6.05 19.01 0.15
N PRO A 84 -7.35 19.09 0.51
CA PRO A 84 -8.24 17.97 0.31
C PRO A 84 -8.06 17.58 -1.15
N LYS A 85 -7.56 16.36 -1.40
CA LYS A 85 -7.37 15.89 -2.76
C LYS A 85 -8.70 16.14 -3.44
N PRO A 86 -8.75 16.94 -4.52
CA PRO A 86 -10.03 17.23 -5.11
C PRO A 86 -10.68 15.88 -5.41
N GLU A 87 -11.89 15.70 -4.90
CA GLU A 87 -12.80 14.68 -5.38
C GLU A 87 -13.05 15.03 -6.85
N THR A 88 -12.08 14.73 -7.71
CA THR A 88 -12.27 14.79 -9.14
C THR A 88 -13.42 13.84 -9.36
N LEU A 89 -14.51 14.33 -9.94
CA LEU A 89 -15.72 13.56 -10.22
C LEU A 89 -15.39 12.18 -10.82
N ASP A 90 -14.35 12.11 -11.68
CA ASP A 90 -13.76 10.89 -12.22
C ASP A 90 -13.31 9.84 -11.18
N ARG A 91 -12.82 10.24 -10.01
CA ARG A 91 -12.39 9.34 -8.95
C ARG A 91 -13.58 8.75 -8.19
N LEU A 92 -14.58 9.58 -7.86
CA LEU A 92 -15.79 9.10 -7.21
C LEU A 92 -16.59 8.17 -8.15
N GLU A 93 -16.62 8.49 -9.45
CA GLU A 93 -17.20 7.62 -10.48
C GLU A 93 -16.47 6.27 -10.57
N TYR A 94 -15.13 6.28 -10.54
CA TYR A 94 -14.32 5.07 -10.55
C TYR A 94 -14.59 4.17 -9.34
N ASP A 95 -14.66 4.77 -8.15
CA ASP A 95 -14.89 4.05 -6.90
C ASP A 95 -16.29 3.39 -6.90
N ARG A 96 -17.34 4.11 -7.33
CA ARG A 96 -18.70 3.57 -7.47
C ARG A 96 -18.78 2.43 -8.49
N LEU A 97 -18.07 2.53 -9.61
CA LEU A 97 -18.03 1.46 -10.61
C LEU A 97 -17.34 0.20 -10.05
N HIS A 98 -16.26 0.35 -9.28
CA HIS A 98 -15.59 -0.80 -8.63
C HIS A 98 -16.46 -1.45 -7.56
N GLU A 99 -17.18 -0.66 -6.75
CA GLU A 99 -18.14 -1.21 -5.78
C GLU A 99 -19.22 -2.03 -6.48
N ASN A 100 -19.78 -1.52 -7.59
CA ASN A 100 -20.77 -2.26 -8.38
C ASN A 100 -20.17 -3.52 -9.02
N LEU A 101 -18.93 -3.47 -9.50
CA LEU A 101 -18.25 -4.65 -10.05
C LEU A 101 -18.12 -5.74 -8.99
N ASN A 102 -17.72 -5.39 -7.77
CA ASN A 102 -17.62 -6.35 -6.66
C ASN A 102 -18.98 -6.99 -6.34
N ILE A 103 -20.06 -6.19 -6.31
CA ILE A 103 -21.41 -6.72 -6.09
C ILE A 103 -21.79 -7.73 -7.18
N VAL A 104 -21.50 -7.41 -8.45
CA VAL A 104 -21.80 -8.31 -9.58
C VAL A 104 -20.92 -9.57 -9.55
N ASP A 105 -19.64 -9.45 -9.20
CA ASP A 105 -18.74 -10.60 -9.06
C ASP A 105 -19.20 -11.54 -7.94
N HIS A 106 -19.65 -11.01 -6.81
CA HIS A 106 -20.26 -11.79 -5.74
C HIS A 106 -21.57 -12.46 -6.18
N ALA A 107 -22.46 -11.73 -6.86
CA ALA A 107 -23.70 -12.30 -7.39
C ALA A 107 -23.43 -13.38 -8.45
N LEU A 108 -22.40 -13.22 -9.27
CA LEU A 108 -22.00 -14.20 -10.28
C LEU A 108 -21.43 -15.48 -9.64
N PHE A 109 -20.70 -15.34 -8.53
CA PHE A 109 -20.21 -16.48 -7.75
C PHE A 109 -21.36 -17.34 -7.18
N GLU A 110 -22.45 -16.71 -6.78
CA GLU A 110 -23.65 -17.38 -6.23
C GLU A 110 -24.71 -17.71 -7.31
N ALA A 111 -24.46 -17.36 -8.57
CA ALA A 111 -25.47 -17.39 -9.61
C ALA A 111 -25.93 -18.80 -10.00
N SER A 112 -27.23 -18.92 -10.30
CA SER A 112 -27.77 -20.08 -11.02
C SER A 112 -27.35 -20.03 -12.50
N PRO A 113 -27.28 -21.18 -13.21
CA PRO A 113 -26.88 -21.20 -14.63
C PRO A 113 -27.71 -20.28 -15.55
N GLY A 114 -28.97 -20.00 -15.20
CA GLY A 114 -29.84 -19.08 -15.95
C GLY A 114 -29.47 -17.60 -15.80
N ASP A 115 -28.88 -17.21 -14.67
CA ASP A 115 -28.52 -15.83 -14.36
C ASP A 115 -27.11 -15.44 -14.86
N VAL A 116 -26.24 -16.44 -15.10
CA VAL A 116 -24.84 -16.25 -15.47
C VAL A 116 -24.68 -15.34 -16.69
N ALA A 117 -25.49 -15.54 -17.74
CA ALA A 117 -25.40 -14.75 -18.96
C ALA A 117 -25.69 -13.26 -18.72
N ARG A 118 -26.72 -12.97 -17.92
CA ARG A 118 -27.11 -11.59 -17.57
C ARG A 118 -26.06 -10.92 -16.69
N LEU A 119 -25.58 -11.61 -15.67
CA LEU A 119 -24.57 -11.09 -14.74
C LEU A 119 -23.21 -10.90 -15.42
N SER A 120 -22.81 -11.83 -16.30
CA SER A 120 -21.58 -11.72 -17.10
C SER A 120 -21.64 -10.50 -18.03
N LYS A 121 -22.78 -10.27 -18.71
CA LYS A 121 -22.96 -9.06 -19.52
C LYS A 121 -22.86 -7.79 -18.66
N ARG A 122 -23.53 -7.76 -17.51
CA ARG A 122 -23.48 -6.61 -16.60
C ARG A 122 -22.06 -6.32 -16.11
N ARG A 123 -21.28 -7.37 -15.84
CA ARG A 123 -19.87 -7.27 -15.47
C ARG A 123 -19.04 -6.60 -16.57
N GLN A 124 -19.21 -7.04 -17.82
CA GLN A 124 -18.53 -6.46 -18.99
C GLN A 124 -18.86 -4.97 -19.17
N GLU A 125 -20.13 -4.58 -19.04
CA GLU A 125 -20.55 -3.16 -19.13
C GLU A 125 -19.83 -2.27 -18.09
N ILE A 126 -19.65 -2.78 -16.86
CA ILE A 126 -18.96 -2.04 -15.79
C ILE A 126 -17.46 -1.94 -16.08
N GLU A 127 -16.84 -3.02 -16.55
CA GLU A 127 -15.42 -3.00 -16.95
C GLU A 127 -15.16 -2.02 -18.11
N GLU A 128 -16.05 -1.98 -19.10
CA GLU A 128 -15.99 -1.03 -20.21
C GLU A 128 -16.14 0.42 -19.73
N ALA A 129 -17.05 0.68 -18.78
CA ALA A 129 -17.22 1.99 -18.18
C ALA A 129 -15.96 2.44 -17.41
N ILE A 130 -15.34 1.53 -16.63
CA ILE A 130 -14.07 1.80 -15.94
C ILE A 130 -12.97 2.11 -16.96
N PHE A 131 -12.87 1.33 -18.03
CA PHE A 131 -11.88 1.55 -19.08
C PHE A 131 -12.07 2.90 -19.77
N ALA A 132 -13.31 3.27 -20.10
CA ALA A 132 -13.64 4.56 -20.71
C ALA A 132 -13.26 5.74 -19.81
N LEU A 133 -13.52 5.61 -18.50
CA LEU A 133 -13.16 6.62 -17.50
C LEU A 133 -11.64 6.83 -17.41
N LEU A 134 -10.89 5.73 -17.37
CA LEU A 134 -9.42 5.77 -17.38
C LEU A 134 -8.87 6.37 -18.69
N LYS A 135 -9.52 6.08 -19.82
CA LYS A 135 -9.19 6.66 -21.12
C LYS A 135 -9.45 8.18 -21.16
N ARG A 136 -10.54 8.65 -20.55
CA ARG A 136 -10.87 10.09 -20.41
C ARG A 136 -9.81 10.84 -19.61
N GLY A 137 -9.32 10.24 -18.52
CA GLY A 137 -8.26 10.82 -17.68
C GLY A 137 -6.89 10.91 -18.36
N LYS A 138 -6.66 10.21 -19.47
CA LYS A 138 -5.42 10.27 -20.23
C LYS A 138 -5.40 11.53 -21.11
N LYS A 139 -4.81 12.62 -20.61
CA LYS A 139 -4.63 13.86 -21.38
C LYS A 139 -4.03 13.57 -22.76
N LYS A 140 -4.73 14.01 -23.82
CA LYS A 140 -4.18 14.11 -25.18
C LYS A 140 -3.24 15.32 -25.23
N GLY A 141 -2.03 15.14 -24.72
CA GLY A 141 -0.93 16.07 -24.91
C GLY A 141 0.31 15.22 -25.08
N GLY A 142 1.03 15.39 -26.20
CA GLY A 142 2.32 14.75 -26.40
C GLY A 142 3.20 14.93 -25.17
N ASN A 143 4.11 14.00 -24.93
CA ASN A 143 4.99 14.05 -23.76
C ASN A 143 5.61 15.45 -23.71
N ALA A 144 5.67 16.11 -22.56
CA ALA A 144 6.21 17.48 -22.48
C ALA A 144 7.62 17.60 -23.11
N LEU A 145 8.33 16.47 -23.16
CA LEU A 145 9.59 16.28 -23.87
C LEU A 145 9.47 16.32 -25.41
N ASP A 146 8.43 15.76 -26.00
CA ASP A 146 8.15 15.85 -27.45
C ASP A 146 7.81 17.29 -27.85
N GLU A 147 7.05 17.99 -27.02
CA GLU A 147 6.76 19.41 -27.24
C GLU A 147 8.04 20.26 -27.12
N LEU A 148 8.89 19.98 -26.13
CA LEU A 148 10.19 20.63 -25.98
C LEU A 148 11.15 20.29 -27.13
N ALA A 149 11.14 19.07 -27.63
CA ALA A 149 11.93 18.64 -28.78
C ALA A 149 11.52 19.40 -30.06
N ARG A 150 10.21 19.58 -30.29
CA ARG A 150 9.71 20.43 -31.38
C ARG A 150 10.16 21.87 -31.24
N ARG A 151 10.06 22.46 -30.04
CA ARG A 151 10.52 23.83 -29.76
C ARG A 151 12.03 24.00 -29.97
N ARG A 152 12.83 22.98 -29.67
CA ARG A 152 14.29 22.97 -29.93
C ARG A 152 14.60 22.87 -31.42
N ALA A 153 13.87 22.03 -32.17
CA ALA A 153 14.01 21.94 -33.62
C ALA A 153 13.57 23.23 -34.34
N GLN A 154 12.66 24.00 -33.74
CA GLN A 154 12.18 25.30 -34.24
C GLN A 154 13.08 26.50 -33.87
N ARG A 155 14.21 26.31 -33.17
CA ARG A 155 15.26 27.34 -33.05
C ARG A 155 16.35 27.11 -34.11
N PRO A 156 16.19 27.52 -35.38
CA PRO A 156 17.35 27.72 -36.22
C PRO A 156 18.10 28.97 -35.73
N THR A 157 19.37 28.80 -35.34
CA THR A 157 20.51 29.73 -35.51
C THR A 157 20.26 31.27 -35.45
N GLU A 158 19.47 31.79 -34.52
CA GLU A 158 19.42 33.25 -34.23
C GLU A 158 20.64 33.75 -33.43
N ALA A 159 21.62 32.89 -33.14
CA ALA A 159 22.77 33.19 -32.26
C ALA A 159 24.13 33.29 -32.99
N THR A 160 24.13 33.60 -34.29
CA THR A 160 25.37 33.96 -35.03
C THR A 160 25.09 35.11 -35.98
N ALA A 161 25.05 36.34 -35.46
CA ALA A 161 25.21 37.59 -36.19
C ALA A 161 25.96 38.57 -35.28
#